data_AF-A0A814CDB2-F1
#
_entry.id   AF-A0A814CDB2-F1
#
_cell.length_a   1.000
_cell.length_b   1.000
_cell.length_c   1.000
_cell.angle_alpha   90.00
_cell.angle_beta   90.00
_cell.angle_gamma   90.00
#
_symmetry.space_group_name_H-M   'P 1'
#
loop_
_entity.id
_entity.type
_entity.pdbx_description
1 polymer ?
#
loop_
_entity_poly.entity_id
_entity_poly.type
_entity_poly.pdbx_seq_one_letter_code
_entity_poly.pdbx_strand_id
1 'polypeptide(L)'
;MTIMECVGCTLIAYGVPFSMFVFTIAHHPFRIIISMTSAFFWLLSLLVSSLLWFAVVPLRDKLAFAVPFAVVFQEIFRYLFYRVIKKAEIALQKVQMQELTAKGMVFDRFAVAYAAGYGFGLISGTFAIVNVLSDMIGPGTIGIFGHSQDFFIATAFLTLCIILLNTFWSVIFFTSLDKGGIHRILGPGIVLLTHMLFSCIHTMTSSSPKNIALVGSGNWGTAIAGHIGEKVRELKGKYNEKINMWCKEETLDDGSKLTEVINKEHENVKYLPDQKLPKNVIAVADLIEAVKDADILIFVIPHQFVKKTCEQLKDKVKKDAFALTLIKGFYVDEKTNELLLVSEIIKNTLNIPCLSMMGANIANEVAEKIFCEATVGSRDDKHSEDVRELIDTSVFRLRFYPDVEIIEMLGALKNVVAMLAGFSEGLQAGFNTRAAVLRLGFREMINFCRLYKKESTPDIYLESCGIADLVASSLGGRNYNGAKKMAETKKSLKDIEKEDLNGQSLQGPGTAKETFRYLQAKNLLDEFPLFRDAYLICEQKIEPQVFLENLSNHPEFSRKQPKQ
;
A
#
# COMPACT_ATOMS: atom_id res chain seq x y z
N MET A 1 -3.89 14.75 19.82
CA MET A 1 -4.65 14.50 21.05
C MET A 1 -3.97 13.36 21.77
N THR A 2 -3.41 13.63 22.94
CA THR A 2 -2.34 12.80 23.50
C THR A 2 -2.45 12.82 25.02
N ILE A 3 -2.23 11.66 25.66
CA ILE A 3 -2.45 11.36 27.09
C ILE A 3 -3.93 11.34 27.53
N MET A 4 -4.72 12.41 27.35
CA MET A 4 -6.10 12.43 27.85
C MET A 4 -7.00 11.38 27.19
N GLU A 5 -6.87 11.18 25.89
CA GLU A 5 -7.59 10.10 25.17
C GLU A 5 -7.10 8.72 25.60
N CYS A 6 -5.80 8.55 25.83
CA CYS A 6 -5.23 7.29 26.33
C CYS A 6 -5.81 6.97 27.72
N VAL A 7 -5.85 7.96 28.62
CA VAL A 7 -6.48 7.83 29.93
C VAL A 7 -7.97 7.53 29.80
N GLY A 8 -8.70 8.27 28.95
CA GLY A 8 -10.13 8.04 28.71
C GLY A 8 -10.43 6.65 28.17
N CYS A 9 -9.70 6.20 27.14
CA CYS A 9 -9.85 4.86 26.56
C CYS A 9 -9.45 3.76 27.54
N THR A 10 -8.41 3.98 28.34
CA THR A 10 -8.02 3.04 29.41
C THR A 10 -9.12 2.93 30.46
N LEU A 11 -9.74 4.04 30.85
CA LEU A 11 -10.87 4.05 31.79
C LEU A 11 -12.13 3.39 31.20
N ILE A 12 -12.39 3.55 29.90
CA ILE A 12 -13.49 2.84 29.22
C ILE A 12 -13.22 1.33 29.22
N ALA A 13 -12.03 0.91 28.79
CA ALA A 13 -11.66 -0.50 28.69
C ALA A 13 -11.60 -1.20 30.05
N TYR A 14 -11.02 -0.55 31.06
CA TYR A 14 -10.67 -1.18 32.33
C TYR A 14 -11.40 -0.61 33.56
N GLY A 15 -12.15 0.48 33.47
CA GLY A 15 -12.80 1.08 34.64
C GLY A 15 -13.79 0.12 35.33
N VAL A 16 -14.62 -0.57 34.55
CA VAL A 16 -15.54 -1.60 35.07
C VAL A 16 -14.77 -2.82 35.59
N PRO A 17 -13.84 -3.45 34.83
CA PRO A 17 -12.98 -4.52 35.34
C PRO A 17 -12.22 -4.16 36.62
N PHE A 18 -11.68 -2.95 36.71
CA PHE A 18 -10.98 -2.47 37.89
C PHE A 18 -11.91 -2.36 39.10
N SER A 19 -13.11 -1.82 38.90
CA SER A 19 -14.14 -1.76 39.95
C SER A 19 -14.56 -3.16 40.40
N MET A 20 -14.77 -4.08 39.45
CA MET A 20 -15.03 -5.49 39.75
C MET A 20 -13.91 -6.09 40.61
N PHE A 21 -12.65 -5.86 40.26
CA PHE A 21 -11.52 -6.34 41.05
C PHE A 21 -11.52 -5.79 42.47
N VAL A 22 -11.58 -4.46 42.62
CA VAL A 22 -11.52 -3.79 43.92
C VAL A 22 -12.63 -4.25 44.85
N PHE A 23 -13.88 -4.30 44.36
CA PHE A 23 -15.04 -4.58 45.21
C PHE A 23 -15.34 -6.07 45.41
N THR A 24 -14.80 -6.98 44.58
CA THR A 24 -15.19 -8.40 44.64
C THR A 24 -14.03 -9.38 44.73
N ILE A 25 -12.88 -9.11 44.10
CA ILE A 25 -11.75 -10.05 44.03
C ILE A 25 -10.70 -9.70 45.10
N ALA A 26 -10.36 -8.42 45.24
CA ALA A 26 -9.28 -7.94 46.11
C ALA A 26 -9.50 -8.25 47.60
N HIS A 27 -10.76 -8.38 48.03
CA HIS A 27 -11.11 -8.70 49.43
C HIS A 27 -10.80 -10.15 49.84
N HIS A 28 -10.52 -11.06 48.89
CA HIS A 28 -10.24 -12.46 49.19
C HIS A 28 -8.97 -12.96 48.46
N PRO A 29 -7.89 -13.30 49.19
CA PRO A 29 -6.63 -13.78 48.60
C PRO A 29 -6.81 -14.97 47.65
N PHE A 30 -7.75 -15.87 47.95
CA PHE A 30 -8.05 -17.01 47.10
C PHE A 30 -8.56 -16.60 45.71
N ARG A 31 -9.44 -15.58 45.62
CA ARG A 31 -9.96 -15.09 44.33
C ARG A 31 -8.86 -14.46 43.49
N ILE A 32 -7.90 -13.78 44.12
CA ILE A 32 -6.71 -13.23 43.45
C ILE A 32 -5.89 -14.36 42.82
N ILE A 33 -5.60 -15.42 43.58
CA ILE A 33 -4.83 -16.58 43.08
C ILE A 33 -5.55 -17.24 41.89
N ILE A 34 -6.86 -17.46 41.99
CA ILE A 34 -7.65 -18.03 40.90
C ILE A 34 -7.60 -17.15 39.66
N SER A 35 -7.81 -15.84 39.81
CA SER A 35 -7.73 -14.87 38.72
C SER A 35 -6.35 -14.91 38.04
N MET A 36 -5.25 -14.80 38.79
CA MET A 36 -3.90 -14.82 38.22
C MET A 36 -3.57 -16.15 37.52
N THR A 37 -3.93 -17.27 38.12
CA THR A 37 -3.67 -18.60 37.53
C THR A 37 -4.49 -18.80 36.26
N SER A 38 -5.74 -18.36 36.24
CA SER A 38 -6.60 -18.46 35.05
C SER A 38 -6.09 -17.61 33.88
N ALA A 39 -5.58 -16.40 34.15
CA ALA A 39 -4.92 -15.56 33.15
C ALA A 39 -3.69 -16.26 32.54
N PHE A 40 -2.90 -16.96 33.36
CA PHE A 40 -1.77 -17.76 32.87
C PHE A 40 -2.21 -18.90 31.96
N PHE A 41 -3.30 -19.61 32.29
CA PHE A 41 -3.85 -20.67 31.43
C PHE A 41 -4.34 -20.14 30.07
N TRP A 42 -4.88 -18.92 30.04
CA TRP A 42 -5.23 -18.27 28.77
C TRP A 42 -3.99 -17.97 27.93
N LEU A 43 -2.91 -17.42 28.52
CA LEU A 43 -1.66 -17.18 27.80
C LEU A 43 -1.05 -18.47 27.25
N LEU A 44 -1.09 -19.55 28.04
CA LEU A 44 -0.61 -20.86 27.61
C LEU A 44 -1.43 -21.39 26.43
N SER A 45 -2.73 -21.13 26.39
CA SER A 45 -3.59 -21.50 25.26
C SER A 45 -3.20 -20.79 23.96
N LEU A 46 -2.84 -19.50 24.03
CA LEU A 46 -2.34 -18.75 22.87
C LEU A 46 -0.97 -19.25 22.42
N LEU A 47 -0.06 -19.51 23.36
CA LEU A 47 1.25 -20.05 23.04
C LEU A 47 1.13 -21.38 22.28
N VAL A 48 0.32 -22.32 22.78
CA VAL A 48 0.10 -23.60 22.09
C VAL A 48 -0.55 -23.42 20.72
N SER A 49 -1.54 -22.52 20.61
CA SER A 49 -2.16 -22.20 19.33
C SER A 49 -1.16 -21.64 18.32
N SER A 50 -0.24 -20.76 18.75
CA SER A 50 0.80 -20.18 17.89
C SER A 50 1.85 -21.20 17.45
N LEU A 51 2.23 -22.14 18.32
CA LEU A 51 3.16 -23.21 17.99
C LEU A 51 2.56 -24.15 16.95
N LEU A 52 1.27 -24.46 17.05
CA LEU A 52 0.57 -25.29 16.08
C LEU A 52 0.40 -24.58 14.73
N TRP A 53 0.10 -23.27 14.76
CA TRP A 53 0.09 -22.43 13.56
C TRP A 53 1.44 -22.46 12.83
N PHE A 54 2.55 -22.40 13.58
CA PHE A 54 3.88 -22.50 13.00
C PHE A 54 4.19 -23.92 12.50
N ALA A 55 3.81 -24.97 13.22
CA ALA A 55 4.12 -26.35 12.85
C ALA A 55 3.35 -26.86 11.62
N VAL A 56 2.12 -26.40 11.40
CA VAL A 56 1.24 -26.88 10.33
C VAL A 56 1.33 -25.95 9.11
N VAL A 57 2.32 -26.21 8.25
CA VAL A 57 2.62 -25.40 7.04
C VAL A 57 1.40 -25.09 6.17
N PRO A 58 0.46 -26.03 5.86
CA PRO A 58 -0.70 -25.74 5.02
C PRO A 58 -1.72 -24.75 5.61
N LEU A 59 -1.68 -24.50 6.93
CA LEU A 59 -2.59 -23.56 7.59
C LEU A 59 -2.12 -22.11 7.49
N ARG A 60 -0.82 -21.87 7.22
CA ARG A 60 -0.23 -20.53 7.16
C ARG A 60 -0.84 -19.64 6.08
N ASP A 61 -1.25 -20.24 4.96
CA ASP A 61 -1.82 -19.51 3.82
C ASP A 61 -3.33 -19.25 3.96
N LYS A 62 -3.97 -19.73 5.03
CA LYS A 62 -5.41 -19.62 5.24
C LYS A 62 -5.72 -19.00 6.61
N LEU A 63 -5.53 -17.69 6.71
CA LEU A 63 -5.78 -16.88 7.92
C LEU A 63 -7.17 -17.12 8.54
N ALA A 64 -8.17 -17.44 7.71
CA ALA A 64 -9.53 -17.78 8.12
C ALA A 64 -9.62 -18.93 9.13
N PHE A 65 -8.63 -19.83 9.17
CA PHE A 65 -8.58 -20.94 10.12
C PHE A 65 -7.92 -20.55 11.45
N ALA A 66 -7.12 -19.50 11.49
CA ALA A 66 -6.37 -19.11 12.70
C ALA A 66 -7.31 -18.81 13.88
N VAL A 67 -8.38 -18.05 13.62
CA VAL A 67 -9.34 -17.63 14.65
C VAL A 67 -10.12 -18.83 15.23
N PRO A 68 -10.73 -19.72 14.42
CA PRO A 68 -11.38 -20.91 14.96
C PRO A 68 -10.47 -21.81 15.79
N PHE A 69 -9.24 -22.06 15.35
CA PHE A 69 -8.30 -22.89 16.11
C PHE A 69 -7.93 -22.23 17.44
N ALA A 70 -7.63 -20.92 17.45
CA ALA A 70 -7.31 -20.20 18.66
C ALA A 70 -8.45 -20.23 19.69
N VAL A 71 -9.70 -20.04 19.25
CA VAL A 71 -10.88 -20.11 20.13
C VAL A 71 -11.02 -21.51 20.73
N VAL A 72 -10.88 -22.56 19.93
CA VAL A 72 -10.97 -23.95 20.42
C VAL A 72 -9.90 -24.23 21.49
N PHE A 73 -8.66 -23.81 21.27
CA PHE A 73 -7.60 -23.97 22.27
C PHE A 73 -7.90 -23.19 23.55
N GLN A 74 -8.37 -21.95 23.44
CA GLN A 74 -8.75 -21.15 24.61
C GLN A 74 -9.83 -21.84 25.45
N GLU A 75 -10.86 -22.43 24.82
CA GLU A 75 -11.91 -23.18 25.52
C GLU A 75 -11.41 -24.51 26.12
N ILE A 76 -10.50 -25.22 25.45
CA ILE A 76 -9.85 -26.42 26.01
C ILE A 76 -9.10 -26.05 27.28
N PHE A 77 -8.33 -24.97 27.27
CA PHE A 77 -7.58 -24.53 28.45
C PHE A 77 -8.49 -24.04 29.58
N ARG A 78 -9.65 -23.44 29.27
CA ARG A 78 -10.69 -23.15 30.26
C ARG A 78 -11.22 -24.43 30.93
N TYR A 79 -11.43 -25.49 30.16
CA TYR A 79 -11.80 -26.81 30.70
C TYR A 79 -10.69 -27.44 31.56
N LEU A 80 -9.44 -27.37 31.11
CA LEU A 80 -8.29 -27.88 31.87
C LEU A 80 -8.15 -27.15 33.21
N PHE A 81 -8.31 -25.83 33.19
CA PHE A 81 -8.29 -25.02 34.41
C PHE A 81 -9.41 -25.43 35.37
N TYR A 82 -10.66 -25.59 34.89
CA TYR A 82 -11.76 -26.13 35.71
C TYR A 82 -11.40 -27.48 36.35
N ARG A 83 -10.79 -28.41 35.59
CA ARG A 83 -10.39 -29.71 36.15
C ARG A 83 -9.33 -29.59 37.25
N VAL A 84 -8.36 -28.69 37.08
CA VAL A 84 -7.33 -28.42 38.09
C VAL A 84 -7.98 -27.88 39.37
N ILE A 85 -8.87 -26.91 39.24
CA ILE A 85 -9.58 -26.32 40.39
C ILE A 85 -10.48 -27.35 41.09
N LYS A 86 -11.26 -28.14 40.35
CA LYS A 86 -12.10 -29.20 40.94
C LYS A 86 -11.28 -30.25 41.69
N LYS A 87 -10.11 -30.62 41.14
CA LYS A 87 -9.19 -31.56 41.81
C LYS A 87 -8.61 -30.94 43.08
N ALA A 88 -8.25 -29.66 43.05
CA ALA A 88 -7.75 -28.92 44.22
C ALA A 88 -8.82 -28.79 45.31
N GLU A 89 -10.07 -28.46 44.95
CA GLU A 89 -11.21 -28.37 45.87
C GLU A 89 -11.43 -29.71 46.60
N ILE A 90 -11.46 -30.83 45.86
CA ILE A 90 -11.61 -32.17 46.44
C ILE A 90 -10.43 -32.52 47.35
N ALA A 91 -9.20 -32.15 47.00
CA ALA A 91 -8.02 -32.40 47.82
C ALA A 91 -8.05 -31.59 49.12
N LEU A 92 -8.41 -30.31 49.05
CA LEU A 92 -8.55 -29.42 50.21
C LEU A 92 -9.66 -29.88 51.16
N GLN A 93 -10.80 -30.31 50.62
CA GLN A 93 -11.90 -30.87 51.40
C GLN A 93 -11.48 -32.15 52.17
N LYS A 94 -10.66 -33.01 51.55
CA LYS A 94 -10.15 -34.23 52.20
C LYS A 94 -9.19 -33.93 53.35
N VAL A 95 -8.33 -32.92 53.20
CA VAL A 95 -7.38 -32.49 54.25
C VAL A 95 -8.13 -31.79 55.40
N GLN A 96 -9.13 -30.97 55.10
CA GLN A 96 -9.93 -30.27 56.12
C GLN A 96 -10.89 -31.19 56.89
N MET A 97 -11.35 -32.31 56.31
CA MET A 97 -12.13 -33.31 57.04
C MET A 97 -11.35 -33.99 58.20
N GLN A 98 -10.02 -33.83 58.27
CA GLN A 98 -9.20 -34.28 59.40
C GLN A 98 -9.05 -33.21 60.52
N GLU A 99 -9.35 -31.94 60.28
CA GLU A 99 -9.28 -30.84 61.26
C GLU A 99 -10.70 -30.29 61.54
N LEU A 100 -11.30 -30.77 62.63
CA LEU A 100 -12.68 -30.56 63.08
C LEU A 100 -13.24 -29.10 63.04
N THR A 101 -14.49 -28.99 62.55
CA THR A 101 -15.59 -28.13 63.08
C THR A 101 -15.31 -26.70 63.59
N ALA A 102 -14.49 -25.90 62.91
CA ALA A 102 -14.46 -24.45 63.14
C ALA A 102 -14.23 -23.65 61.84
N LYS A 103 -15.28 -22.92 61.42
CA LYS A 103 -15.37 -22.04 60.24
C LYS A 103 -15.06 -22.73 58.89
N GLY A 104 -16.04 -23.49 58.41
CA GLY A 104 -16.03 -24.03 57.05
C GLY A 104 -15.98 -22.90 56.01
N MET A 105 -14.87 -22.81 55.27
CA MET A 105 -14.82 -22.05 54.03
C MET A 105 -15.57 -22.87 52.97
N VAL A 106 -16.87 -22.63 52.84
CA VAL A 106 -17.62 -23.17 51.69
C VAL A 106 -17.05 -22.50 50.45
N PHE A 107 -16.42 -23.28 49.57
CA PHE A 107 -15.98 -22.78 48.27
C PHE A 107 -17.23 -22.34 47.50
N ASP A 108 -17.47 -21.04 47.47
CA ASP A 108 -18.49 -20.47 46.61
C ASP A 108 -18.06 -20.69 45.15
N ARG A 109 -18.62 -21.74 44.54
CA ARG A 109 -18.31 -22.15 43.17
C ARG A 109 -18.61 -21.05 42.17
N PHE A 110 -19.59 -20.21 42.45
CA PHE A 110 -19.88 -19.04 41.64
C PHE A 110 -18.75 -18.02 41.72
N ALA A 111 -18.27 -17.71 42.93
CA ALA A 111 -17.12 -16.81 43.12
C ALA A 111 -15.84 -17.33 42.46
N VAL A 112 -15.63 -18.65 42.43
CA VAL A 112 -14.49 -19.28 41.73
C VAL A 112 -14.61 -19.13 40.22
N ALA A 113 -15.78 -19.46 39.65
CA ALA A 113 -16.03 -19.33 38.22
C ALA A 113 -15.92 -17.87 37.76
N TYR A 114 -16.43 -16.95 38.57
CA TYR A 114 -16.35 -15.51 38.37
C TYR A 114 -14.89 -15.01 38.39
N ALA A 115 -14.12 -15.37 39.43
CA ALA A 115 -12.71 -14.96 39.54
C ALA A 115 -11.85 -15.53 38.40
N ALA A 116 -12.13 -16.77 37.98
CA ALA A 116 -11.49 -17.39 36.82
C ALA A 116 -11.83 -16.62 35.53
N GLY A 117 -13.12 -16.33 35.32
CA GLY A 117 -13.56 -15.59 34.14
C GLY A 117 -13.00 -14.18 34.06
N TYR A 118 -12.92 -13.49 35.19
CA TYR A 118 -12.26 -12.19 35.29
C TYR A 118 -10.79 -12.28 34.85
N GLY A 119 -10.03 -13.28 35.32
CA GLY A 119 -8.64 -13.46 34.94
C GLY A 119 -8.45 -13.74 33.45
N PHE A 120 -9.23 -14.68 32.88
CA PHE A 120 -9.28 -14.94 31.44
C PHE A 120 -9.61 -13.66 30.64
N GLY A 121 -10.62 -12.91 31.09
CA GLY A 121 -11.06 -11.69 30.43
C GLY A 121 -10.02 -10.58 30.46
N LEU A 122 -9.43 -10.31 31.63
CA LEU A 122 -8.47 -9.22 31.81
C LEU A 122 -7.26 -9.38 30.90
N ILE A 123 -6.67 -10.58 30.83
CA ILE A 123 -5.49 -10.83 29.99
C ILE A 123 -5.85 -10.82 28.50
N SER A 124 -7.03 -11.34 28.14
CA SER A 124 -7.55 -11.29 26.78
C SER A 124 -7.78 -9.86 26.30
N GLY A 125 -8.38 -9.01 27.15
CA GLY A 125 -8.57 -7.60 26.86
C GLY A 125 -7.26 -6.84 26.73
N THR A 126 -6.28 -7.12 27.59
CA THR A 126 -4.92 -6.55 27.49
C THR A 126 -4.24 -6.92 26.19
N PHE A 127 -4.29 -8.19 25.80
CA PHE A 127 -3.70 -8.63 24.54
C PHE A 127 -4.37 -7.96 23.32
N ALA A 128 -5.68 -7.71 23.39
CA ALA A 128 -6.43 -7.06 22.31
C ALA A 128 -6.11 -5.57 22.14
N ILE A 129 -5.72 -4.86 23.21
CA ILE A 129 -5.56 -3.40 23.19
C ILE A 129 -4.12 -2.91 23.33
N VAL A 130 -3.15 -3.75 23.70
CA VAL A 130 -1.79 -3.31 24.06
C VAL A 130 -1.08 -2.54 22.95
N ASN A 131 -1.19 -3.00 21.70
CA ASN A 131 -0.57 -2.32 20.56
C ASN A 131 -1.26 -0.99 20.28
N VAL A 132 -2.60 -0.97 20.37
CA VAL A 132 -3.40 0.24 20.18
C VAL A 132 -3.06 1.29 21.24
N LEU A 133 -2.95 0.91 22.52
CA LEU A 133 -2.55 1.83 23.59
C LEU A 133 -1.10 2.32 23.44
N SER A 134 -0.19 1.44 23.00
CA SER A 134 1.21 1.82 22.73
C SER A 134 1.28 2.92 21.67
N ASP A 135 0.52 2.76 20.59
CA ASP A 135 0.47 3.71 19.48
C ASP A 135 -0.23 5.04 19.86
N MET A 136 -1.03 5.08 20.93
CA MET A 136 -1.68 6.31 21.43
C MET A 136 -0.72 7.30 22.08
N ILE A 137 0.47 6.85 22.51
CA ILE A 137 1.44 7.65 23.28
C ILE A 137 2.36 8.47 22.35
N GLY A 138 2.32 8.24 21.03
CA GLY A 138 3.14 8.96 20.04
C GLY A 138 2.72 10.43 19.79
N PRO A 139 3.64 11.30 19.33
CA PRO A 139 3.33 12.69 19.03
C PRO A 139 2.45 12.81 17.77
N GLY A 140 1.15 13.11 17.95
CA GLY A 140 0.23 13.47 16.83
C GLY A 140 -1.13 12.78 16.80
N THR A 141 -1.62 12.18 17.89
CA THR A 141 -2.76 11.26 17.79
C THR A 141 -4.10 11.95 17.50
N ILE A 142 -4.64 11.75 16.30
CA ILE A 142 -6.07 11.54 16.02
C ILE A 142 -6.11 10.48 14.92
N GLY A 143 -6.68 9.31 15.21
CA GLY A 143 -6.79 8.19 14.27
C GLY A 143 -5.43 7.65 13.82
N ILE A 144 -4.91 6.64 14.53
CA ILE A 144 -3.75 5.87 14.07
C ILE A 144 -3.93 5.51 12.59
N PHE A 145 -2.94 5.83 11.75
CA PHE A 145 -2.88 5.40 10.34
C PHE A 145 -4.18 5.59 9.53
N GLY A 146 -4.94 6.67 9.78
CA GLY A 146 -6.13 7.01 9.00
C GLY A 146 -7.44 6.33 9.44
N HIS A 147 -7.47 5.66 10.60
CA HIS A 147 -8.71 5.11 11.15
C HIS A 147 -9.68 6.22 11.61
N SER A 148 -10.99 5.92 11.68
CA SER A 148 -12.02 6.82 12.18
C SER A 148 -11.63 7.45 13.52
N GLN A 149 -12.10 8.67 13.78
CA GLN A 149 -11.92 9.34 15.08
C GLN A 149 -12.46 8.46 16.24
N ASP A 150 -13.45 7.61 15.96
CA ASP A 150 -14.06 6.72 16.93
C ASP A 150 -13.29 5.40 17.15
N PHE A 151 -12.24 5.12 16.36
CA PHE A 151 -11.52 3.83 16.40
C PHE A 151 -11.04 3.49 17.80
N PHE A 152 -10.46 4.46 18.51
CA PHE A 152 -9.96 4.24 19.87
C PHE A 152 -11.07 3.97 20.87
N ILE A 153 -12.18 4.70 20.78
CA ILE A 153 -13.33 4.54 21.67
C ILE A 153 -14.01 3.20 21.40
N ALA A 154 -14.19 2.84 20.13
CA ALA A 154 -14.76 1.56 19.71
C ALA A 154 -13.88 0.39 20.17
N THR A 155 -12.56 0.47 19.98
CA THR A 155 -11.62 -0.55 20.45
C THR A 155 -11.64 -0.65 21.98
N ALA A 156 -11.63 0.46 22.71
CA ALA A 156 -11.71 0.46 24.17
C ALA A 156 -13.03 -0.17 24.68
N PHE A 157 -14.16 0.16 24.08
CA PHE A 157 -15.45 -0.42 24.41
C PHE A 157 -15.50 -1.92 24.07
N LEU A 158 -14.91 -2.33 22.96
CA LEU A 158 -14.82 -3.72 22.58
C LEU A 158 -13.94 -4.51 23.57
N THR A 159 -12.81 -3.94 24.01
CA THR A 159 -11.96 -4.52 25.05
C THR A 159 -12.74 -4.76 26.33
N LEU A 160 -13.54 -3.78 26.77
CA LEU A 160 -14.45 -3.95 27.90
C LEU A 160 -15.42 -5.12 27.67
N CYS A 161 -16.08 -5.17 26.50
CA CYS A 161 -16.99 -6.25 26.14
C CYS A 161 -16.30 -7.63 26.18
N ILE A 162 -15.05 -7.75 25.69
CA ILE A 162 -14.27 -8.99 25.71
C ILE A 162 -14.00 -9.46 27.15
N ILE A 163 -13.65 -8.53 28.05
CA ILE A 163 -13.38 -8.85 29.45
C ILE A 163 -14.66 -9.38 30.12
N LEU A 164 -15.80 -8.71 29.89
CA LEU A 164 -17.09 -9.10 30.44
C LEU A 164 -17.59 -10.44 29.87
N LEU A 165 -17.47 -10.64 28.55
CA LEU A 165 -17.86 -11.89 27.89
C LEU A 165 -17.07 -13.09 28.44
N ASN A 166 -15.75 -12.97 28.60
CA ASN A 166 -14.94 -14.02 29.21
C ASN A 166 -15.34 -14.32 30.67
N THR A 167 -15.75 -13.28 31.40
CA THR A 167 -16.29 -13.43 32.75
C THR A 167 -17.59 -14.23 32.74
N PHE A 168 -18.56 -13.84 31.91
CA PHE A 168 -19.84 -14.54 31.79
C PHE A 168 -19.69 -15.96 31.24
N TRP A 169 -18.85 -16.15 30.22
CA TRP A 169 -18.56 -17.45 29.65
C TRP A 169 -18.03 -18.41 30.69
N SER A 170 -17.10 -17.97 31.55
CA SER A 170 -16.56 -18.84 32.60
C SER A 170 -17.59 -19.20 33.67
N VAL A 171 -18.45 -18.24 34.06
CA VAL A 171 -19.59 -18.50 34.96
C VAL A 171 -20.54 -19.55 34.37
N ILE A 172 -20.94 -19.38 33.10
CA ILE A 172 -21.81 -20.33 32.40
C ILE A 172 -21.13 -21.70 32.29
N PHE A 173 -19.87 -21.72 31.86
CA PHE A 173 -19.08 -22.93 31.64
C PHE A 173 -18.97 -23.75 32.92
N PHE A 174 -18.52 -23.14 34.02
CA PHE A 174 -18.26 -23.84 35.28
C PHE A 174 -19.56 -24.30 35.93
N THR A 175 -20.57 -23.42 35.99
CA THR A 175 -21.88 -23.75 36.56
C THR A 175 -22.55 -24.90 35.79
N SER A 176 -22.39 -24.96 34.48
CA SER A 176 -22.96 -26.02 33.64
C SER A 176 -22.24 -27.37 33.85
N LEU A 177 -20.91 -27.35 34.01
CA LEU A 177 -20.14 -28.54 34.34
C LEU A 177 -20.46 -29.09 35.75
N ASP A 178 -20.79 -28.21 36.69
CA ASP A 178 -21.17 -28.59 38.05
C ASP A 178 -22.60 -29.13 38.16
N LYS A 179 -23.55 -28.61 37.37
CA LYS A 179 -24.94 -29.12 37.30
C LYS A 179 -25.02 -30.56 36.77
N GLY A 180 -24.06 -30.99 35.94
CA GLY A 180 -24.04 -32.34 35.38
C GLY A 180 -25.13 -32.59 34.32
N GLY A 181 -25.36 -33.87 33.99
CA GLY A 181 -26.34 -34.28 32.97
C GLY A 181 -26.07 -33.66 31.59
N ILE A 182 -27.13 -33.24 30.90
CA ILE A 182 -27.06 -32.63 29.57
C ILE A 182 -26.37 -31.25 29.58
N HIS A 183 -26.43 -30.53 30.70
CA HIS A 183 -25.79 -29.22 30.86
C HIS A 183 -24.26 -29.30 30.75
N ARG A 184 -23.66 -30.45 31.09
CA ARG A 184 -22.22 -30.68 30.97
C ARG A 184 -21.71 -30.56 29.52
N ILE A 185 -22.59 -30.73 28.53
CA ILE A 185 -22.28 -30.60 27.11
C ILE A 185 -22.82 -29.27 26.57
N LEU A 186 -24.08 -28.93 26.89
CA LEU A 186 -24.74 -27.73 26.36
C LEU A 186 -24.05 -26.43 26.79
N GLY A 187 -23.64 -26.31 28.06
CA GLY A 187 -23.00 -25.08 28.56
C GLY A 187 -21.67 -24.77 27.86
N PRO A 188 -20.69 -25.71 27.89
CA PRO A 188 -19.46 -25.56 27.11
C PRO A 188 -19.69 -25.37 25.61
N GLY A 189 -20.68 -26.04 25.02
CA GLY A 189 -21.03 -25.88 23.60
C GLY A 189 -21.54 -24.47 23.27
N ILE A 190 -22.40 -23.89 24.10
CA ILE A 190 -22.89 -22.51 23.96
C ILE A 190 -21.74 -21.51 24.08
N VAL A 191 -20.85 -21.72 25.07
CA VAL A 191 -19.69 -20.85 25.27
C VAL A 191 -18.76 -20.89 24.06
N LEU A 192 -18.43 -22.09 23.56
CA LEU A 192 -17.60 -22.25 22.36
C LEU A 192 -18.24 -21.57 21.14
N LEU A 193 -19.54 -21.79 20.91
CA LEU A 193 -20.25 -21.20 19.77
C LEU A 193 -20.30 -19.67 19.85
N THR A 194 -20.65 -19.12 21.02
CA THR A 194 -20.75 -17.66 21.20
C THR A 194 -19.39 -16.97 21.16
N HIS A 195 -18.34 -17.60 21.68
CA HIS A 195 -16.97 -17.10 21.55
C HIS A 195 -16.48 -17.15 20.10
N MET A 196 -16.79 -18.22 19.37
CA MET A 196 -16.50 -18.34 17.95
C MET A 196 -17.18 -17.24 17.13
N LEU A 197 -18.49 -17.05 17.32
CA LEU A 197 -19.28 -16.03 16.62
C LEU A 197 -18.72 -14.63 16.88
N PHE A 198 -18.46 -14.28 18.14
CA PHE A 198 -17.89 -12.98 18.49
C PHE A 198 -16.52 -12.76 17.83
N SER A 199 -15.63 -13.75 17.89
CA SER A 199 -14.27 -13.64 17.34
C SER A 199 -14.27 -13.51 15.82
N CYS A 200 -15.14 -14.25 15.12
CA CYS A 200 -15.31 -14.14 13.67
C CYS A 200 -15.89 -12.77 13.28
N ILE A 201 -16.94 -12.31 13.96
CA ILE A 201 -17.56 -11.00 13.69
C ILE A 201 -16.52 -9.90 13.90
N HIS A 202 -15.80 -9.92 15.03
CA HIS A 202 -14.76 -8.93 15.33
C HIS A 202 -13.70 -8.86 14.22
N THR A 203 -13.23 -10.01 13.75
CA THR A 203 -12.21 -10.10 12.68
C THR A 203 -12.77 -9.65 11.31
N MET A 204 -14.05 -9.87 11.03
CA MET A 204 -14.68 -9.42 9.78
C MET A 204 -14.98 -7.92 9.77
N THR A 205 -15.31 -7.36 10.93
CA THR A 205 -15.62 -5.92 11.06
C THR A 205 -14.39 -5.01 11.01
N SER A 206 -13.17 -5.56 11.11
CA SER A 206 -11.93 -4.78 11.13
C SER A 206 -11.38 -4.43 9.74
N SER A 207 -11.96 -4.93 8.64
CA SER A 207 -11.53 -4.56 7.28
C SER A 207 -12.73 -4.35 6.34
N SER A 208 -13.16 -3.09 6.18
CA SER A 208 -14.02 -2.73 5.04
C SER A 208 -13.19 -2.82 3.75
N PRO A 209 -13.76 -3.32 2.63
CA PRO A 209 -13.05 -3.39 1.36
C PRO A 209 -12.64 -2.00 0.89
N LYS A 210 -11.40 -1.85 0.42
CA LYS A 210 -10.88 -0.57 -0.10
C LYS A 210 -11.40 -0.28 -1.51
N ASN A 211 -11.75 0.97 -1.78
CA ASN A 211 -12.12 1.49 -3.10
C ASN A 211 -10.89 1.94 -3.88
N ILE A 212 -10.85 1.61 -5.18
CA ILE A 212 -9.75 1.96 -6.09
C ILE A 212 -10.30 2.84 -7.20
N ALA A 213 -9.61 3.96 -7.47
CA ALA A 213 -9.89 4.84 -8.59
C ALA A 213 -8.62 5.10 -9.41
N LEU A 214 -8.71 4.92 -10.72
CA LEU A 214 -7.68 5.35 -11.67
C LEU A 214 -8.02 6.75 -12.18
N VAL A 215 -7.05 7.65 -12.10
CA VAL A 215 -7.09 8.99 -12.67
C VAL A 215 -6.34 8.95 -13.99
N GLY A 216 -7.04 8.57 -15.06
CA GLY A 216 -6.53 8.51 -16.43
C GLY A 216 -6.90 7.23 -17.18
N SER A 217 -7.17 7.37 -18.48
CA SER A 217 -7.64 6.30 -19.37
C SER A 217 -6.84 6.22 -20.69
N GLY A 218 -5.58 6.66 -20.68
CA GLY A 218 -4.70 6.52 -21.84
C GLY A 218 -4.28 5.06 -22.06
N ASN A 219 -3.33 4.82 -22.98
CA ASN A 219 -2.84 3.47 -23.29
C ASN A 219 -2.36 2.75 -22.00
N TRP A 220 -1.41 3.37 -21.27
CA TRP A 220 -0.91 2.83 -20.01
C TRP A 220 -1.98 2.74 -18.91
N GLY A 221 -2.86 3.76 -18.80
CA GLY A 221 -3.95 3.77 -17.82
C GLY A 221 -4.94 2.62 -18.02
N THR A 222 -5.21 2.27 -19.28
CA THR A 222 -6.08 1.14 -19.63
C THR A 222 -5.40 -0.19 -19.33
N ALA A 223 -4.13 -0.35 -19.68
CA ALA A 223 -3.37 -1.59 -19.41
C ALA A 223 -3.30 -1.89 -17.91
N ILE A 224 -2.96 -0.89 -17.08
CA ILE A 224 -2.91 -1.08 -15.62
C ILE A 224 -4.30 -1.26 -14.99
N ALA A 225 -5.34 -0.60 -15.53
CA ALA A 225 -6.71 -0.85 -15.09
C ALA A 225 -7.12 -2.31 -15.31
N GLY A 226 -6.76 -2.87 -16.48
CA GLY A 226 -6.99 -4.28 -16.80
C GLY A 226 -6.30 -5.21 -15.80
N HIS A 227 -5.00 -5.00 -15.60
CA HIS A 227 -4.19 -5.79 -14.65
C HIS A 227 -4.78 -5.77 -13.23
N ILE A 228 -5.05 -4.57 -12.69
CA ILE A 228 -5.60 -4.42 -11.34
C ILE A 228 -7.02 -4.98 -11.25
N GLY A 229 -7.83 -4.80 -12.30
CA GLY A 229 -9.18 -5.36 -12.40
C GLY A 229 -9.21 -6.88 -12.25
N GLU A 230 -8.24 -7.59 -12.84
CA GLU A 230 -8.08 -9.03 -12.66
C GLU A 230 -7.65 -9.38 -11.24
N LYS A 231 -6.62 -8.71 -10.71
CA LYS A 231 -6.13 -8.98 -9.34
C LYS A 231 -7.18 -8.75 -8.27
N VAL A 232 -8.00 -7.70 -8.38
CA VAL A 232 -9.08 -7.42 -7.42
C VAL A 232 -10.11 -8.55 -7.38
N ARG A 233 -10.39 -9.21 -8.50
CA ARG A 233 -11.30 -10.37 -8.54
C ARG A 233 -10.72 -11.60 -7.83
N GLU A 234 -9.40 -11.73 -7.80
CA GLU A 234 -8.69 -12.79 -7.09
C GLU A 234 -8.64 -12.51 -5.58
N LEU A 235 -8.47 -11.25 -5.17
CA LEU A 235 -8.26 -10.79 -3.78
C LEU A 235 -9.58 -10.56 -3.00
N LYS A 236 -10.58 -11.42 -3.23
CA LYS A 236 -11.97 -11.27 -2.72
C LYS A 236 -12.05 -10.79 -1.27
N GLY A 237 -12.82 -9.72 -1.05
CA GLY A 237 -13.14 -9.20 0.28
C GLY A 237 -12.17 -8.14 0.82
N LYS A 238 -10.98 -7.97 0.22
CA LYS A 238 -10.03 -6.90 0.62
C LYS A 238 -10.22 -5.59 -0.13
N TYR A 239 -10.63 -5.67 -1.39
CA TYR A 239 -10.92 -4.54 -2.26
C TYR A 239 -12.33 -4.64 -2.79
N ASN A 240 -13.01 -3.51 -2.99
CA ASN A 240 -14.29 -3.50 -3.69
C ASN A 240 -14.07 -3.91 -5.14
N GLU A 241 -14.92 -4.80 -5.65
CA GLU A 241 -14.74 -5.35 -6.99
C GLU A 241 -14.78 -4.25 -8.05
N LYS A 242 -15.66 -3.26 -7.89
CA LYS A 242 -15.81 -2.13 -8.80
C LYS A 242 -14.59 -1.21 -8.71
N ILE A 243 -13.91 -1.02 -9.84
CA ILE A 243 -12.81 -0.08 -10.01
C ILE A 243 -13.26 1.02 -10.96
N ASN A 244 -13.25 2.27 -10.50
CA ASN A 244 -13.55 3.40 -11.35
C ASN A 244 -12.28 3.82 -12.10
N MET A 245 -12.40 4.04 -13.41
CA MET A 245 -11.36 4.62 -14.25
C MET A 245 -11.88 5.92 -14.84
N TRP A 246 -11.31 7.04 -14.40
CA TRP A 246 -11.63 8.34 -14.97
C TRP A 246 -11.16 8.39 -16.42
N CYS A 247 -12.13 8.57 -17.31
CA CYS A 247 -11.93 8.72 -18.73
C CYS A 247 -12.48 10.09 -19.14
N LYS A 248 -11.58 11.00 -19.52
CA LYS A 248 -11.99 12.31 -20.03
C LYS A 248 -12.88 12.07 -21.25
N GLU A 249 -14.10 12.61 -21.22
CA GLU A 249 -15.08 12.31 -22.26
C GLU A 249 -14.60 12.77 -23.64
N GLU A 250 -14.73 11.86 -24.61
CA GLU A 250 -14.37 12.07 -26.00
C GLU A 250 -15.45 11.47 -26.89
N THR A 251 -15.81 12.19 -27.95
CA THR A 251 -16.73 11.70 -28.98
C THR A 251 -15.93 10.99 -30.06
N LEU A 252 -16.29 9.75 -30.36
CA LEU A 252 -15.71 8.95 -31.44
C LEU A 252 -16.28 9.36 -32.80
N ASP A 253 -15.68 8.88 -33.89
CA ASP A 253 -16.07 9.23 -35.27
C ASP A 253 -17.52 8.84 -35.60
N ASP A 254 -18.07 7.83 -34.92
CA ASP A 254 -19.46 7.38 -35.05
C ASP A 254 -20.46 8.18 -34.18
N GLY A 255 -19.99 9.19 -33.44
CA GLY A 255 -20.78 10.03 -32.54
C GLY A 255 -21.01 9.44 -31.15
N SER A 256 -20.55 8.21 -30.88
CA SER A 256 -20.63 7.60 -29.55
C SER A 256 -19.64 8.22 -28.56
N LYS A 257 -19.95 8.12 -27.27
CA LYS A 257 -19.04 8.54 -26.19
C LYS A 257 -18.07 7.43 -25.85
N LEU A 258 -16.79 7.75 -25.70
CA LEU A 258 -15.75 6.78 -25.38
C LEU A 258 -16.05 6.03 -24.07
N THR A 259 -16.58 6.72 -23.05
CA THR A 259 -16.94 6.08 -21.78
C THR A 259 -18.04 5.03 -21.94
N GLU A 260 -19.05 5.30 -22.76
CA GLU A 260 -20.16 4.39 -23.07
C GLU A 260 -19.66 3.16 -23.84
N VAL A 261 -18.76 3.36 -24.81
CA VAL A 261 -18.13 2.27 -25.57
C VAL A 261 -17.26 1.38 -24.67
N ILE A 262 -16.42 1.97 -23.81
CA ILE A 262 -15.59 1.20 -22.87
C ILE A 262 -16.46 0.37 -21.94
N ASN A 263 -17.54 0.93 -21.40
CA ASN A 263 -18.41 0.21 -20.47
C ASN A 263 -19.25 -0.89 -21.14
N LYS A 264 -19.60 -0.73 -22.42
CA LYS A 264 -20.40 -1.71 -23.18
C LYS A 264 -19.54 -2.83 -23.76
N GLU A 265 -18.44 -2.48 -24.42
CA GLU A 265 -17.58 -3.41 -25.15
C GLU A 265 -16.42 -3.93 -24.29
N HIS A 266 -16.23 -3.36 -23.09
CA HIS A 266 -15.11 -3.61 -22.19
C HIS A 266 -13.76 -3.47 -22.90
N GLU A 267 -13.61 -2.40 -23.67
CA GLU A 267 -12.43 -2.17 -24.51
C GLU A 267 -12.23 -0.67 -24.73
N ASN A 268 -10.98 -0.21 -24.60
CA ASN A 268 -10.62 1.15 -24.95
C ASN A 268 -10.17 1.20 -26.42
N VAL A 269 -11.14 1.20 -27.33
CA VAL A 269 -10.93 1.16 -28.78
C VAL A 269 -10.01 2.25 -29.33
N LYS A 270 -9.85 3.37 -28.60
CA LYS A 270 -8.99 4.47 -29.00
C LYS A 270 -7.55 4.30 -28.52
N TYR A 271 -7.35 3.94 -27.26
CA TYR A 271 -6.02 4.01 -26.62
C TYR A 271 -5.35 2.65 -26.41
N LEU A 272 -6.11 1.56 -26.36
CA LEU A 272 -5.61 0.19 -26.25
C LEU A 272 -6.59 -0.75 -26.98
N PRO A 273 -6.62 -0.70 -28.32
CA PRO A 273 -7.48 -1.55 -29.13
C PRO A 273 -7.11 -3.03 -28.97
N ASP A 274 -8.07 -3.91 -29.24
CA ASP A 274 -7.93 -5.38 -29.23
C ASP A 274 -7.68 -6.02 -27.86
N GLN A 275 -7.70 -5.23 -26.78
CA GLN A 275 -7.50 -5.69 -25.40
C GLN A 275 -8.78 -5.55 -24.57
N LYS A 276 -9.30 -6.68 -24.09
CA LYS A 276 -10.50 -6.70 -23.26
C LYS A 276 -10.19 -6.39 -21.80
N LEU A 277 -10.89 -5.40 -21.27
CA LEU A 277 -10.90 -5.06 -19.85
C LEU A 277 -11.79 -6.02 -19.06
N PRO A 278 -11.44 -6.29 -17.80
CA PRO A 278 -12.34 -6.95 -16.86
C PRO A 278 -13.63 -6.13 -16.66
N LYS A 279 -14.79 -6.79 -16.64
CA LYS A 279 -16.11 -6.14 -16.45
C LYS A 279 -16.27 -5.27 -15.19
N ASN A 280 -15.36 -5.41 -14.22
CA ASN A 280 -15.37 -4.64 -12.98
C ASN A 280 -14.58 -3.32 -13.07
N VAL A 281 -13.90 -3.07 -14.20
CA VAL A 281 -13.32 -1.77 -14.54
C VAL A 281 -14.40 -0.94 -15.23
N ILE A 282 -14.78 0.18 -14.62
CA ILE A 282 -15.88 1.04 -15.06
C ILE A 282 -15.31 2.39 -15.48
N ALA A 283 -15.49 2.77 -16.75
CA ALA A 283 -15.15 4.10 -17.24
C ALA A 283 -16.14 5.14 -16.71
N VAL A 284 -15.62 6.23 -16.15
CA VAL A 284 -16.40 7.33 -15.57
C VAL A 284 -15.94 8.65 -16.17
N ALA A 285 -16.87 9.44 -16.70
CA ALA A 285 -16.57 10.71 -17.38
C ALA A 285 -16.21 11.84 -16.40
N ASP A 286 -16.95 11.91 -15.29
CA ASP A 286 -16.73 12.93 -14.26
C ASP A 286 -15.58 12.53 -13.32
N LEU A 287 -14.63 13.45 -13.16
CA LEU A 287 -13.43 13.23 -12.35
C LEU A 287 -13.77 13.07 -10.86
N ILE A 288 -14.72 13.86 -10.35
CA ILE A 288 -15.07 13.88 -8.92
C ILE A 288 -15.83 12.61 -8.57
N GLU A 289 -16.75 12.19 -9.43
CA GLU A 289 -17.47 10.92 -9.31
C GLU A 289 -16.50 9.72 -9.36
N ALA A 290 -15.53 9.73 -10.28
CA ALA A 290 -14.58 8.63 -10.43
C ALA A 290 -13.78 8.36 -9.15
N VAL A 291 -13.33 9.42 -8.47
CA VAL A 291 -12.50 9.31 -7.25
C VAL A 291 -13.31 9.31 -5.95
N LYS A 292 -14.64 9.42 -6.04
CA LYS A 292 -15.50 9.50 -4.86
C LYS A 292 -15.31 8.26 -3.99
N ASP A 293 -15.08 8.49 -2.70
CA ASP A 293 -14.86 7.45 -1.68
C ASP A 293 -13.66 6.52 -1.95
N ALA A 294 -12.76 6.87 -2.88
CA ALA A 294 -11.56 6.09 -3.19
C ALA A 294 -10.56 6.11 -2.02
N ASP A 295 -10.09 4.95 -1.62
CA ASP A 295 -9.00 4.77 -0.65
C ASP A 295 -7.63 4.77 -1.35
N ILE A 296 -7.60 4.36 -2.63
CA ILE A 296 -6.40 4.26 -3.45
C ILE A 296 -6.63 4.99 -4.76
N LEU A 297 -5.84 6.05 -5.01
CA LEU A 297 -5.88 6.83 -6.24
C LEU A 297 -4.65 6.54 -7.10
N ILE A 298 -4.85 6.05 -8.32
CA ILE A 298 -3.76 5.73 -9.25
C ILE A 298 -3.69 6.79 -10.34
N PHE A 299 -2.69 7.67 -10.28
CA PHE A 299 -2.51 8.77 -11.22
C PHE A 299 -1.75 8.28 -12.46
N VAL A 300 -2.40 8.36 -13.62
CA VAL A 300 -1.88 7.84 -14.89
C VAL A 300 -2.34 8.71 -16.08
N ILE A 301 -2.13 10.02 -15.94
CA ILE A 301 -2.36 11.03 -16.99
C ILE A 301 -1.04 11.56 -17.56
N PRO A 302 -1.06 12.15 -18.77
CA PRO A 302 0.07 12.92 -19.26
C PRO A 302 0.48 14.01 -18.24
N HIS A 303 1.78 14.15 -17.99
CA HIS A 303 2.29 14.96 -16.88
C HIS A 303 1.74 16.39 -16.93
N GLN A 304 1.60 17.01 -18.11
CA GLN A 304 1.09 18.36 -18.28
C GLN A 304 -0.29 18.63 -17.64
N PHE A 305 -1.10 17.59 -17.41
CA PHE A 305 -2.45 17.73 -16.83
C PHE A 305 -2.49 17.55 -15.31
N VAL A 306 -1.38 17.19 -14.65
CA VAL A 306 -1.35 16.87 -13.22
C VAL A 306 -1.81 18.03 -12.36
N LYS A 307 -1.21 19.22 -12.50
CA LYS A 307 -1.53 20.40 -11.66
C LYS A 307 -3.03 20.73 -11.70
N LYS A 308 -3.59 20.88 -12.91
CA LYS A 308 -5.02 21.17 -13.12
C LYS A 308 -5.94 20.06 -12.58
N THR A 309 -5.52 18.80 -12.66
CA THR A 309 -6.30 17.67 -12.14
C THR A 309 -6.28 17.67 -10.61
N CYS A 310 -5.13 17.89 -9.99
CA CYS A 310 -5.01 18.00 -8.53
C CYS A 310 -5.81 19.18 -7.97
N GLU A 311 -5.80 20.33 -8.64
CA GLU A 311 -6.62 21.49 -8.26
C GLU A 311 -8.13 21.18 -8.26
N GLN A 312 -8.61 20.42 -9.24
CA GLN A 312 -10.03 20.01 -9.30
C GLN A 312 -10.41 19.03 -8.17
N LEU A 313 -9.45 18.22 -7.73
CA LEU A 313 -9.60 17.20 -6.68
C LEU A 313 -9.33 17.72 -5.27
N LYS A 314 -8.80 18.94 -5.14
CA LYS A 314 -8.49 19.56 -3.86
C LYS A 314 -9.74 19.54 -2.95
N ASP A 315 -9.56 19.05 -1.72
CA ASP A 315 -10.59 18.89 -0.69
C ASP A 315 -11.77 17.95 -1.07
N LYS A 316 -11.64 17.16 -2.15
CA LYS A 316 -12.67 16.21 -2.63
C LYS A 316 -12.24 14.75 -2.55
N VAL A 317 -11.01 14.49 -2.10
CA VAL A 317 -10.49 13.14 -1.87
C VAL A 317 -10.65 12.74 -0.41
N LYS A 318 -10.74 11.43 -0.15
CA LYS A 318 -10.78 10.90 1.21
C LYS A 318 -9.48 11.25 1.94
N LYS A 319 -9.58 11.68 3.21
CA LYS A 319 -8.41 12.17 3.98
C LYS A 319 -7.40 11.08 4.32
N ASP A 320 -7.84 9.83 4.41
CA ASP A 320 -7.05 8.63 4.68
C ASP A 320 -6.69 7.85 3.40
N ALA A 321 -7.00 8.41 2.22
CA ALA A 321 -6.54 7.81 0.97
C ALA A 321 -5.03 7.98 0.77
N PHE A 322 -4.47 7.19 -0.13
CA PHE A 322 -3.15 7.44 -0.68
C PHE A 322 -3.16 7.41 -2.21
N ALA A 323 -2.13 8.00 -2.80
CA ALA A 323 -1.94 8.04 -4.23
C ALA A 323 -0.75 7.18 -4.68
N LEU A 324 -0.84 6.61 -5.87
CA LEU A 324 0.26 6.01 -6.61
C LEU A 324 0.39 6.72 -7.96
N THR A 325 1.48 7.42 -8.21
CA THR A 325 1.75 8.03 -9.52
C THR A 325 2.54 7.11 -10.43
N LEU A 326 2.06 6.95 -11.66
CA LEU A 326 2.71 6.21 -12.75
C LEU A 326 3.22 7.19 -13.82
N ILE A 327 3.24 8.48 -13.49
CA ILE A 327 3.46 9.58 -14.43
C ILE A 327 4.96 9.86 -14.53
N LYS A 328 5.51 9.63 -15.71
CA LYS A 328 6.92 9.88 -16.04
C LYS A 328 7.12 11.34 -16.45
N GLY A 329 7.45 12.22 -15.51
CA GLY A 329 7.70 13.65 -15.76
C GLY A 329 7.92 14.44 -14.48
N PHE A 330 8.43 15.65 -14.60
CA PHE A 330 8.53 16.64 -13.52
C PHE A 330 8.34 18.04 -14.09
N TYR A 331 8.25 19.03 -13.22
CA TYR A 331 8.16 20.45 -13.59
C TYR A 331 9.31 21.24 -12.98
N VAL A 332 9.57 22.41 -13.54
CA VAL A 332 10.37 23.45 -12.90
C VAL A 332 9.48 24.62 -12.56
N ASP A 333 9.48 25.04 -11.30
CA ASP A 333 8.73 26.23 -10.88
C ASP A 333 9.28 27.48 -11.57
N GLU A 334 8.40 28.28 -12.16
CA GLU A 334 8.85 29.42 -12.96
C GLU A 334 9.46 30.55 -12.14
N LYS A 335 9.11 30.65 -10.86
CA LYS A 335 9.54 31.71 -9.95
C LYS A 335 10.79 31.30 -9.19
N THR A 336 10.84 30.08 -8.69
CA THR A 336 11.98 29.60 -7.87
C THR A 336 13.04 28.90 -8.70
N ASN A 337 12.71 28.44 -9.92
CA ASN A 337 13.53 27.54 -10.73
C ASN A 337 13.90 26.23 -10.01
N GLU A 338 13.11 25.84 -9.02
CA GLU A 338 13.27 24.55 -8.33
C GLU A 338 12.46 23.46 -9.01
N LEU A 339 12.96 22.23 -8.90
CA LEU A 339 12.33 21.05 -9.45
C LEU A 339 11.12 20.67 -8.58
N LEU A 340 10.00 20.37 -9.23
CA LEU A 340 8.76 19.93 -8.61
C LEU A 340 8.35 18.57 -9.19
N LEU A 341 8.40 17.54 -8.35
CA LEU A 341 8.02 16.19 -8.73
C LEU A 341 6.50 16.03 -8.78
N VAL A 342 6.00 15.11 -9.61
CA VAL A 342 4.56 14.83 -9.71
C VAL A 342 4.04 14.25 -8.38
N SER A 343 4.79 13.36 -7.74
CA SER A 343 4.44 12.82 -6.42
C SER A 343 4.31 13.91 -5.35
N GLU A 344 5.20 14.90 -5.36
CA GLU A 344 5.16 16.06 -4.46
C GLU A 344 3.96 16.97 -4.75
N ILE A 345 3.65 17.22 -6.03
CA ILE A 345 2.48 18.01 -6.43
C ILE A 345 1.19 17.35 -5.94
N ILE A 346 1.04 16.04 -6.18
CA ILE A 346 -0.13 15.27 -5.73
C ILE A 346 -0.22 15.32 -4.20
N LYS A 347 0.88 15.00 -3.51
CA LYS A 347 0.95 15.00 -2.05
C LYS A 347 0.57 16.35 -1.44
N ASN A 348 1.19 17.43 -1.92
CA ASN A 348 1.01 18.76 -1.34
C ASN A 348 -0.35 19.36 -1.69
N THR A 349 -0.89 19.08 -2.87
CA THR A 349 -2.18 19.65 -3.30
C THR A 349 -3.36 18.92 -2.67
N LEU A 350 -3.27 17.59 -2.56
CA LEU A 350 -4.37 16.74 -2.07
C LEU A 350 -4.24 16.40 -0.58
N ASN A 351 -3.10 16.69 0.04
CA ASN A 351 -2.79 16.40 1.43
C ASN A 351 -2.93 14.89 1.77
N ILE A 352 -2.46 14.03 0.86
CA ILE A 352 -2.43 12.56 1.01
C ILE A 352 -1.03 12.01 0.68
N PRO A 353 -0.61 10.87 1.22
CA PRO A 353 0.64 10.22 0.82
C PRO A 353 0.65 9.89 -0.67
N CYS A 354 1.81 9.99 -1.33
CA CYS A 354 1.96 9.63 -2.73
C CYS A 354 3.21 8.77 -2.94
N LEU A 355 3.00 7.55 -3.45
CA LEU A 355 4.03 6.63 -3.92
C LEU A 355 4.26 6.86 -5.43
N SER A 356 5.40 6.41 -5.94
CA SER A 356 5.76 6.54 -7.36
C SER A 356 6.16 5.18 -7.93
N MET A 357 5.68 4.80 -9.11
CA MET A 357 6.06 3.56 -9.79
C MET A 357 6.63 3.85 -11.18
N MET A 358 7.87 3.42 -11.41
CA MET A 358 8.60 3.58 -12.68
C MET A 358 9.26 2.27 -13.07
N GLY A 359 9.46 2.03 -14.37
CA GLY A 359 10.06 0.78 -14.83
C GLY A 359 9.97 0.57 -16.33
N ALA A 360 10.63 -0.49 -16.80
CA ALA A 360 10.54 -1.00 -18.17
C ALA A 360 9.25 -1.81 -18.35
N ASN A 361 8.15 -1.11 -18.63
CA ASN A 361 6.81 -1.70 -18.65
C ASN A 361 5.96 -1.12 -19.79
N ILE A 362 6.15 -1.60 -21.01
CA ILE A 362 5.41 -1.13 -22.19
C ILE A 362 3.93 -1.52 -22.05
N ALA A 363 3.02 -0.58 -22.32
CA ALA A 363 1.58 -0.75 -22.08
C ALA A 363 0.97 -1.97 -22.76
N ASN A 364 1.25 -2.14 -24.05
CA ASN A 364 0.75 -3.26 -24.84
C ASN A 364 1.26 -4.60 -24.27
N GLU A 365 2.54 -4.69 -23.92
CA GLU A 365 3.13 -5.91 -23.33
C GLU A 365 2.52 -6.24 -21.97
N VAL A 366 2.23 -5.24 -21.15
CA VAL A 366 1.54 -5.44 -19.87
C VAL A 366 0.10 -5.92 -20.07
N ALA A 367 -0.63 -5.36 -21.04
CA ALA A 367 -1.96 -5.83 -21.39
C ALA A 367 -1.95 -7.29 -21.91
N GLU A 368 -0.90 -7.65 -22.65
CA GLU A 368 -0.65 -9.00 -23.17
C GLU A 368 -0.09 -9.98 -22.12
N LYS A 369 0.12 -9.52 -20.88
CA LYS A 369 0.68 -10.31 -19.76
C LYS A 369 2.08 -10.84 -20.04
N ILE A 370 2.85 -10.12 -20.84
CA ILE A 370 4.27 -10.37 -21.07
C ILE A 370 5.05 -9.89 -19.84
N PHE A 371 6.10 -10.65 -19.49
CA PHE A 371 6.91 -10.37 -18.31
C PHE A 371 7.49 -8.95 -18.33
N CYS A 372 7.29 -8.21 -17.23
CA CYS A 372 7.94 -6.94 -16.98
C CYS A 372 8.23 -6.74 -15.48
N GLU A 373 9.01 -5.71 -15.18
CA GLU A 373 9.36 -5.33 -13.81
C GLU A 373 9.14 -3.83 -13.60
N ALA A 374 8.83 -3.41 -12.38
CA ALA A 374 8.85 -2.01 -11.98
C ALA A 374 9.43 -1.80 -10.59
N THR A 375 9.91 -0.58 -10.38
CA THR A 375 10.45 -0.09 -9.12
C THR A 375 9.46 0.91 -8.54
N VAL A 376 9.07 0.70 -7.28
CA VAL A 376 8.14 1.53 -6.52
C VAL A 376 8.90 2.30 -5.45
N GLY A 377 8.79 3.62 -5.51
CA GLY A 377 9.20 4.54 -4.48
C GLY A 377 8.17 4.59 -3.37
N SER A 378 8.53 4.15 -2.17
CA SER A 378 7.69 4.25 -0.98
C SER A 378 8.51 4.37 0.29
N ARG A 379 8.03 5.19 1.23
CA ARG A 379 8.55 5.32 2.61
C ARG A 379 7.65 4.66 3.64
N ASP A 380 6.53 4.10 3.21
CA ASP A 380 5.46 3.59 4.06
C ASP A 380 5.18 2.12 3.75
N ASP A 381 5.44 1.25 4.71
CA ASP A 381 5.29 -0.19 4.54
C ASP A 381 3.82 -0.61 4.31
N LYS A 382 2.85 0.12 4.88
CA LYS A 382 1.42 -0.21 4.76
C LYS A 382 0.92 -0.01 3.33
N HIS A 383 1.17 1.16 2.74
CA HIS A 383 0.79 1.45 1.35
C HIS A 383 1.57 0.58 0.35
N SER A 384 2.80 0.22 0.70
CA SER A 384 3.61 -0.68 -0.13
C SER A 384 2.99 -2.07 -0.26
N GLU A 385 2.37 -2.59 0.81
CA GLU A 385 1.69 -3.89 0.77
C GLU A 385 0.43 -3.84 -0.10
N ASP A 386 -0.36 -2.77 -0.01
CA ASP A 386 -1.53 -2.60 -0.89
C ASP A 386 -1.11 -2.56 -2.37
N VAL A 387 -0.05 -1.81 -2.71
CA VAL A 387 0.47 -1.73 -4.08
C VAL A 387 1.03 -3.09 -4.54
N ARG A 388 1.73 -3.81 -3.65
CA ARG A 388 2.26 -5.15 -3.93
C ARG A 388 1.15 -6.13 -4.27
N GLU A 389 0.10 -6.19 -3.47
CA GLU A 389 -1.02 -7.11 -3.74
C GLU A 389 -1.75 -6.80 -5.04
N LEU A 390 -1.95 -5.51 -5.34
CA LEU A 390 -2.69 -5.08 -6.53
C LEU A 390 -1.93 -5.28 -7.84
N ILE A 391 -0.59 -5.30 -7.80
CA ILE A 391 0.23 -5.25 -9.02
C ILE A 391 1.24 -6.42 -9.12
N ASP A 392 1.86 -6.86 -8.03
CA ASP A 392 2.92 -7.87 -8.07
C ASP A 392 2.38 -9.26 -8.42
N THR A 393 2.88 -9.82 -9.52
CA THR A 393 2.50 -11.13 -10.07
C THR A 393 3.71 -11.82 -10.68
N SER A 394 3.56 -13.06 -11.15
CA SER A 394 4.64 -13.76 -11.87
C SER A 394 5.06 -13.09 -13.18
N VAL A 395 4.20 -12.24 -13.77
CA VAL A 395 4.44 -11.53 -15.03
C VAL A 395 4.66 -10.03 -14.87
N PHE A 396 4.40 -9.48 -13.67
CA PHE A 396 4.66 -8.08 -13.35
C PHE A 396 5.27 -8.01 -11.96
N ARG A 397 6.60 -7.95 -11.87
CA ARG A 397 7.31 -8.00 -10.59
C ARG A 397 7.63 -6.60 -10.07
N LEU A 398 7.47 -6.41 -8.75
CA LEU A 398 7.76 -5.13 -8.09
C LEU A 398 8.97 -5.20 -7.16
N ARG A 399 9.77 -4.14 -7.18
CA ARG A 399 10.83 -3.84 -6.20
C ARG A 399 10.51 -2.52 -5.50
N PHE A 400 10.77 -2.43 -4.20
CA PHE A 400 10.43 -1.24 -3.40
C PHE A 400 11.68 -0.59 -2.83
N TYR A 401 11.76 0.74 -2.93
CA TYR A 401 12.88 1.54 -2.44
C TYR A 401 12.38 2.85 -1.80
N PRO A 402 13.10 3.41 -0.82
CA PRO A 402 12.69 4.65 -0.13
C PRO A 402 12.97 5.93 -0.94
N ASP A 403 13.74 5.83 -2.02
CA ASP A 403 14.19 6.96 -2.86
C ASP A 403 13.15 7.36 -3.92
N VAL A 404 11.95 7.74 -3.47
CA VAL A 404 10.82 8.16 -4.34
C VAL A 404 11.26 9.17 -5.40
N GLU A 405 12.04 10.17 -4.99
CA GLU A 405 12.45 11.28 -5.85
C GLU A 405 13.40 10.82 -6.97
N ILE A 406 14.31 9.91 -6.66
CA ILE A 406 15.28 9.38 -7.63
C ILE A 406 14.55 8.53 -8.67
N ILE A 407 13.65 7.66 -8.24
CA ILE A 407 12.85 6.79 -9.12
C ILE A 407 12.08 7.62 -10.13
N GLU A 408 11.40 8.66 -9.64
CA GLU A 408 10.59 9.54 -10.47
C GLU A 408 11.42 10.37 -11.46
N MET A 409 12.55 10.92 -11.03
CA MET A 409 13.48 11.62 -11.91
C MET A 409 14.03 10.71 -13.01
N LEU A 410 14.42 9.47 -12.69
CA LEU A 410 14.92 8.51 -13.69
C LEU A 410 13.84 8.20 -14.74
N GLY A 411 12.61 7.95 -14.31
CA GLY A 411 11.47 7.70 -15.21
C GLY A 411 11.17 8.86 -16.16
N ALA A 412 11.40 10.10 -15.72
CA ALA A 412 11.26 11.29 -16.56
C ALA A 412 12.44 11.45 -17.54
N LEU A 413 13.67 11.49 -17.03
CA LEU A 413 14.88 11.83 -17.80
C LEU A 413 15.20 10.81 -18.89
N LYS A 414 14.84 9.53 -18.70
CA LYS A 414 15.03 8.49 -19.72
C LYS A 414 14.34 8.82 -21.04
N ASN A 415 13.24 9.59 -21.03
CA ASN A 415 12.57 10.03 -22.25
C ASN A 415 13.43 11.00 -23.09
N VAL A 416 14.27 11.81 -22.43
CA VAL A 416 15.22 12.72 -23.11
C VAL A 416 16.32 11.90 -23.79
N VAL A 417 16.88 10.93 -23.07
CA VAL A 417 17.92 10.05 -23.64
C VAL A 417 17.37 9.14 -24.74
N ALA A 418 16.12 8.67 -24.62
CA ALA A 418 15.46 7.91 -25.67
C ALA A 418 15.32 8.71 -26.98
N MET A 419 15.09 10.04 -26.91
CA MET A 419 15.11 10.89 -28.11
C MET A 419 16.51 10.96 -28.72
N LEU A 420 17.54 11.15 -27.90
CA LEU A 420 18.94 11.16 -28.39
C LEU A 420 19.31 9.85 -29.08
N ALA A 421 18.87 8.71 -28.52
CA ALA A 421 19.01 7.41 -29.17
C ALA A 421 18.27 7.37 -30.52
N GLY A 422 17.05 7.90 -30.59
CA GLY A 422 16.27 7.99 -31.82
C GLY A 422 16.93 8.86 -32.89
N PHE A 423 17.39 10.05 -32.53
CA PHE A 423 18.16 10.92 -33.43
C PHE A 423 19.40 10.21 -33.96
N SER A 424 20.14 9.51 -33.09
CA SER A 424 21.35 8.79 -33.51
C SER A 424 21.06 7.66 -34.51
N GLU A 425 19.93 6.95 -34.39
CA GLU A 425 19.53 5.94 -35.39
C GLU A 425 19.06 6.59 -36.70
N GLY A 426 18.27 7.67 -36.64
CA GLY A 426 17.81 8.36 -37.85
C GLY A 426 18.94 9.00 -38.65
N LEU A 427 20.05 9.36 -37.98
CA LEU A 427 21.31 9.79 -38.61
C LEU A 427 22.21 8.63 -39.05
N GLN A 428 21.76 7.38 -38.94
CA GLN A 428 22.51 6.17 -39.31
C GLN A 428 23.85 6.02 -38.56
N ALA A 429 23.92 6.49 -37.30
CA ALA A 429 25.11 6.33 -36.48
C ALA A 429 25.41 4.85 -36.18
N GLY A 430 26.68 4.47 -36.19
CA GLY A 430 27.11 3.11 -35.88
C GLY A 430 26.79 2.66 -34.45
N PHE A 431 26.75 1.35 -34.21
CA PHE A 431 26.38 0.76 -32.91
C PHE A 431 27.23 1.28 -31.74
N ASN A 432 28.53 1.50 -31.95
CA ASN A 432 29.43 2.05 -30.93
C ASN A 432 29.02 3.46 -30.49
N THR A 433 28.65 4.32 -31.46
CA THR A 433 28.18 5.68 -31.19
C THR A 433 26.86 5.65 -30.43
N ARG A 434 25.92 4.81 -30.85
CA ARG A 434 24.63 4.64 -30.17
C ARG A 434 24.78 4.15 -28.73
N ALA A 435 25.67 3.18 -28.50
CA ALA A 435 26.00 2.72 -27.15
C ALA A 435 26.64 3.83 -26.30
N ALA A 436 27.50 4.67 -26.89
CA ALA A 436 28.07 5.83 -26.22
C ALA A 436 27.01 6.86 -25.83
N VAL A 437 26.03 7.15 -26.72
CA VAL A 437 24.89 8.03 -26.44
C VAL A 437 24.09 7.53 -25.22
N LEU A 438 23.76 6.23 -25.19
CA LEU A 438 23.03 5.65 -24.05
C LEU A 438 23.83 5.73 -22.75
N ARG A 439 25.11 5.35 -22.78
CA ARG A 439 25.97 5.38 -21.58
C ARG A 439 26.17 6.80 -21.04
N LEU A 440 26.44 7.77 -21.93
CA LEU A 440 26.63 9.17 -21.56
C LEU A 440 25.33 9.81 -21.09
N GLY A 441 24.22 9.57 -21.78
CA GLY A 441 22.90 10.03 -21.36
C GLY A 441 22.51 9.46 -20.00
N PHE A 442 22.76 8.18 -19.75
CA PHE A 442 22.55 7.58 -18.43
C PHE A 442 23.44 8.20 -17.35
N ARG A 443 24.68 8.55 -17.68
CA ARG A 443 25.56 9.29 -16.76
C ARG A 443 25.01 10.68 -16.43
N GLU A 444 24.51 11.41 -17.42
CA GLU A 444 23.83 12.69 -17.20
C GLU A 444 22.57 12.51 -16.34
N MET A 445 21.77 11.45 -16.53
CA MET A 445 20.64 11.14 -15.64
C MET A 445 21.07 10.98 -14.18
N ILE A 446 22.12 10.19 -13.93
CA ILE A 446 22.66 9.96 -12.58
C ILE A 446 23.17 11.29 -11.98
N ASN A 447 23.94 12.06 -12.74
CA ASN A 447 24.49 13.32 -12.25
C ASN A 447 23.37 14.33 -11.96
N PHE A 448 22.32 14.38 -12.77
CA PHE A 448 21.17 15.24 -12.57
C PHE A 448 20.44 14.88 -11.27
N CYS A 449 20.19 13.58 -11.04
CA CYS A 449 19.58 13.13 -9.79
C CYS A 449 20.41 13.55 -8.56
N ARG A 450 21.74 13.52 -8.67
CA ARG A 450 22.67 13.95 -7.60
C ARG A 450 22.65 15.45 -7.31
N LEU A 451 22.22 16.28 -8.27
CA LEU A 451 21.99 17.70 -8.03
C LEU A 451 20.82 17.92 -7.08
N TYR A 452 19.79 17.08 -7.16
CA TYR A 452 18.61 17.13 -6.30
C TYR A 452 18.85 16.46 -4.95
N LYS A 453 19.38 15.22 -4.97
CA LYS A 453 19.64 14.42 -3.77
C LYS A 453 20.99 13.72 -3.87
N LYS A 454 21.95 14.17 -3.05
CA LYS A 454 23.33 13.65 -3.06
C LYS A 454 23.43 12.18 -2.64
N GLU A 455 22.61 11.78 -1.67
CA GLU A 455 22.57 10.43 -1.14
C GLU A 455 21.38 9.66 -1.72
N SER A 456 21.66 8.56 -2.39
CA SER A 456 20.66 7.62 -2.89
C SER A 456 21.15 6.20 -2.70
N THR A 457 20.23 5.24 -2.63
CA THR A 457 20.60 3.82 -2.69
C THR A 457 21.39 3.54 -3.97
N PRO A 458 22.65 3.07 -3.91
CA PRO A 458 23.48 2.92 -5.10
C PRO A 458 22.87 2.02 -6.19
N ASP A 459 22.18 0.96 -5.77
CA ASP A 459 21.63 -0.05 -6.68
C ASP A 459 20.41 0.45 -7.47
N ILE A 460 19.77 1.56 -7.07
CA ILE A 460 18.55 2.06 -7.71
C ILE A 460 18.72 2.42 -9.18
N TYR A 461 19.95 2.77 -9.58
CA TYR A 461 20.26 3.06 -10.97
C TYR A 461 20.27 1.76 -11.82
N LEU A 462 20.55 0.62 -11.21
CA LEU A 462 20.55 -0.70 -11.86
C LEU A 462 19.16 -1.36 -11.86
N GLU A 463 18.21 -0.82 -11.11
CA GLU A 463 16.83 -1.28 -11.04
C GLU A 463 16.01 -0.94 -12.30
N SER A 464 14.80 -1.50 -12.38
CA SER A 464 13.91 -1.34 -13.53
C SER A 464 13.66 0.13 -13.90
N CYS A 465 13.49 1.03 -12.92
CA CYS A 465 13.29 2.47 -13.18
C CYS A 465 14.50 3.19 -13.78
N GLY A 466 15.71 2.62 -13.66
CA GLY A 466 16.95 3.19 -14.13
C GLY A 466 17.32 2.66 -15.51
N ILE A 467 18.34 1.79 -15.55
CA ILE A 467 18.92 1.30 -16.80
C ILE A 467 17.93 0.51 -17.66
N ALA A 468 17.05 -0.30 -17.07
CA ALA A 468 16.13 -1.12 -17.85
C ALA A 468 15.10 -0.26 -18.60
N ASP A 469 14.44 0.69 -17.93
CA ASP A 469 13.46 1.60 -18.58
C ASP A 469 14.14 2.45 -19.66
N LEU A 470 15.38 2.90 -19.41
CA LEU A 470 16.17 3.60 -20.42
C LEU A 470 16.41 2.74 -21.66
N VAL A 471 16.88 1.50 -21.49
CA VAL A 471 17.17 0.60 -22.61
C VAL A 471 15.90 0.28 -23.39
N ALA A 472 14.85 -0.17 -22.71
CA ALA A 472 13.58 -0.50 -23.36
C ALA A 472 13.01 0.70 -24.15
N SER A 473 13.05 1.90 -23.55
CA SER A 473 12.58 3.12 -24.20
C SER A 473 13.40 3.53 -25.41
N SER A 474 14.69 3.18 -25.43
CA SER A 474 15.64 3.54 -26.50
C SER A 474 15.74 2.49 -27.61
N LEU A 475 15.03 1.38 -27.51
CA LEU A 475 14.96 0.34 -28.56
C LEU A 475 13.73 0.49 -29.46
N GLY A 476 12.66 1.10 -28.96
CA GLY A 476 11.42 1.23 -29.75
C GLY A 476 10.33 2.08 -29.11
N GLY A 477 10.65 2.87 -28.08
CA GLY A 477 9.68 3.74 -27.42
C GLY A 477 9.17 4.86 -28.35
N ARG A 478 8.04 5.46 -28.00
CA ARG A 478 7.44 6.57 -28.78
C ARG A 478 8.39 7.76 -28.99
N ASN A 479 9.10 8.16 -27.93
CA ASN A 479 10.09 9.24 -28.01
C ASN A 479 11.26 8.91 -28.94
N TYR A 480 11.69 7.64 -28.93
CA TYR A 480 12.73 7.13 -29.82
C TYR A 480 12.28 7.15 -31.28
N ASN A 481 11.10 6.60 -31.59
CA ASN A 481 10.57 6.56 -32.95
C ASN A 481 10.29 7.96 -33.51
N GLY A 482 9.73 8.86 -32.70
CA GLY A 482 9.49 10.25 -33.09
C GLY A 482 10.79 10.99 -33.42
N ALA A 483 11.81 10.83 -32.57
CA ALA A 483 13.13 11.43 -32.79
C ALA A 483 13.84 10.85 -34.02
N LYS A 484 13.76 9.53 -34.23
CA LYS A 484 14.27 8.88 -35.45
C LYS A 484 13.64 9.47 -36.70
N LYS A 485 12.31 9.55 -36.74
CA LYS A 485 11.57 10.12 -37.88
C LYS A 485 11.90 11.59 -38.11
N MET A 486 12.10 12.38 -37.04
CA MET A 486 12.56 13.77 -37.15
C MET A 486 13.93 13.84 -37.84
N ALA A 487 14.89 13.02 -37.42
CA ALA A 487 16.21 13.00 -38.03
C ALA A 487 16.19 12.56 -39.51
N GLU A 488 15.31 11.62 -39.87
CA GLU A 488 15.16 11.12 -41.25
C GLU A 488 14.44 12.10 -42.18
N THR A 489 13.42 12.81 -41.67
CA THR A 489 12.48 13.60 -42.49
C THR A 489 12.60 15.11 -42.32
N LYS A 490 13.32 15.57 -41.29
CA LYS A 490 13.41 16.97 -40.85
C LYS A 490 12.08 17.62 -40.44
N LYS A 491 11.01 16.85 -40.30
CA LYS A 491 9.74 17.34 -39.74
C LYS A 491 9.90 17.67 -38.26
N SER A 492 9.10 18.60 -37.76
CA SER A 492 9.09 18.90 -36.33
C SER A 492 8.46 17.77 -35.52
N LEU A 493 8.89 17.58 -34.26
CA LEU A 493 8.27 16.59 -33.36
C LEU A 493 6.79 16.86 -33.11
N LYS A 494 6.35 18.12 -33.20
CA LYS A 494 4.93 18.49 -33.08
C LYS A 494 4.10 17.96 -34.24
N ASP A 495 4.63 18.04 -35.46
CA ASP A 495 3.96 17.52 -36.65
C ASP A 495 3.92 15.98 -36.60
N ILE A 496 5.03 15.36 -36.20
CA ILE A 496 5.12 13.89 -36.04
C ILE A 496 4.14 13.38 -34.98
N GLU A 497 4.03 14.06 -33.82
CA GLU A 497 3.05 13.70 -32.79
C GLU A 497 1.62 13.77 -33.32
N LYS A 498 1.29 14.80 -34.11
CA LYS A 498 -0.06 14.96 -34.68
C LYS A 498 -0.37 13.92 -35.76
N GLU A 499 0.61 13.56 -36.57
CA GLU A 499 0.46 12.62 -37.69
C GLU A 499 0.40 11.15 -37.21
N ASP A 500 1.27 10.76 -36.26
CA ASP A 500 1.56 9.34 -36.02
C ASP A 500 1.00 8.77 -34.72
N LEU A 501 0.64 9.62 -33.74
CA LEU A 501 0.37 9.15 -32.38
C LEU A 501 -1.10 9.06 -32.01
N ASN A 502 -2.05 9.33 -32.93
CA ASN A 502 -3.49 9.17 -32.73
C ASN A 502 -4.01 9.76 -31.40
N GLY A 503 -3.49 10.93 -31.01
CA GLY A 503 -3.84 11.62 -29.77
C GLY A 503 -3.01 11.23 -28.54
N GLN A 504 -2.02 10.36 -28.66
CA GLN A 504 -0.96 10.18 -27.66
C GLN A 504 0.11 11.27 -27.80
N SER A 505 0.91 11.49 -26.75
CA SER A 505 1.88 12.59 -26.70
C SER A 505 3.32 12.12 -26.48
N LEU A 506 4.27 12.79 -27.13
CA LEU A 506 5.71 12.67 -26.91
C LEU A 506 6.09 13.45 -25.65
N GLN A 507 6.42 12.74 -24.58
CA GLN A 507 6.81 13.38 -23.32
C GLN A 507 8.25 13.91 -23.33
N GLY A 508 9.12 13.38 -24.20
CA GLY A 508 10.53 13.73 -24.29
C GLY A 508 10.79 15.22 -24.48
N PRO A 509 10.14 15.92 -25.44
CA PRO A 509 10.34 17.35 -25.66
C PRO A 509 9.96 18.21 -24.44
N GLY A 510 8.85 17.87 -23.79
CA GLY A 510 8.41 18.53 -22.55
C GLY A 510 9.45 18.36 -21.44
N THR A 511 9.89 17.12 -21.19
CA THR A 511 10.93 16.86 -20.19
C THR A 511 12.25 17.56 -20.54
N ALA A 512 12.68 17.55 -21.81
CA ALA A 512 13.91 18.22 -22.23
C ALA A 512 13.87 19.72 -21.96
N LYS A 513 12.71 20.36 -22.17
CA LYS A 513 12.49 21.77 -21.84
C LYS A 513 12.62 22.05 -20.34
N GLU A 514 11.97 21.24 -19.51
CA GLU A 514 12.06 21.38 -18.04
C GLU A 514 13.50 21.15 -17.55
N THR A 515 14.17 20.08 -18.04
CA THR A 515 15.58 19.81 -17.74
C THR A 515 16.49 20.97 -18.14
N PHE A 516 16.33 21.51 -19.36
CA PHE A 516 17.11 22.65 -19.84
C PHE A 516 16.92 23.87 -18.95
N ARG A 517 15.67 24.20 -18.58
CA ARG A 517 15.35 25.34 -17.72
C ARG A 517 16.04 25.21 -16.36
N TYR A 518 15.95 24.04 -15.73
CA TYR A 518 16.58 23.79 -14.43
C TYR A 518 18.11 23.96 -14.51
N LEU A 519 18.75 23.33 -15.51
CA LEU A 519 20.20 23.41 -15.70
C LEU A 519 20.66 24.83 -16.04
N GLN A 520 19.89 25.56 -16.85
CA GLN A 520 20.16 26.96 -17.18
C GLN A 520 20.13 27.83 -15.92
N ALA A 521 19.11 27.68 -15.08
CA ALA A 521 18.99 28.45 -13.84
C ALA A 521 20.13 28.17 -12.84
N LYS A 522 20.71 26.96 -12.88
CA LYS A 522 21.85 26.57 -12.04
C LYS A 522 23.22 26.85 -12.70
N ASN A 523 23.27 27.37 -13.93
CA ASN A 523 24.49 27.56 -14.73
C ASN A 523 25.27 26.25 -14.98
N LEU A 524 24.56 25.15 -15.22
CA LEU A 524 25.14 23.81 -15.38
C LEU A 524 25.00 23.25 -16.80
N LEU A 525 24.53 24.03 -17.79
CA LEU A 525 24.29 23.51 -19.15
C LEU A 525 25.52 22.88 -19.80
N ASP A 526 26.73 23.38 -19.49
CA ASP A 526 27.98 22.84 -20.04
C ASP A 526 28.40 21.51 -19.40
N GLU A 527 27.87 21.17 -18.22
CA GLU A 527 28.09 19.88 -17.57
C GLU A 527 27.15 18.77 -18.11
N PHE A 528 26.09 19.16 -18.82
CA PHE A 528 25.04 18.29 -19.34
C PHE A 528 24.78 18.55 -20.84
N PRO A 529 25.79 18.40 -21.70
CA PRO A 529 25.68 18.74 -23.11
C PRO A 529 24.61 17.93 -23.84
N LEU A 530 24.36 16.67 -23.47
CA LEU A 530 23.34 15.86 -24.13
C LEU A 530 21.93 16.33 -23.81
N PHE A 531 21.62 16.64 -22.54
CA PHE A 531 20.33 17.23 -22.17
C PHE A 531 20.13 18.61 -22.78
N ARG A 532 21.18 19.44 -22.82
CA ARG A 532 21.16 20.74 -23.49
C ARG A 532 20.83 20.59 -24.97
N ASP A 533 21.57 19.75 -25.67
CA ASP A 533 21.45 19.59 -27.11
C ASP A 533 20.11 18.92 -27.48
N ALA A 534 19.62 17.97 -26.69
CA ALA A 534 18.29 17.38 -26.87
C ALA A 534 17.18 18.44 -26.93
N TYR A 535 17.20 19.41 -26.02
CA TYR A 535 16.25 20.52 -26.02
C TYR A 535 16.43 21.44 -27.24
N LEU A 536 17.68 21.83 -27.55
CA LEU A 536 17.95 22.72 -28.69
C LEU A 536 17.53 22.09 -30.02
N ILE A 537 17.66 20.77 -30.18
CA ILE A 537 17.16 20.02 -31.34
C ILE A 537 15.63 20.03 -31.38
N CYS A 538 14.95 19.79 -30.25
CA CYS A 538 13.48 19.84 -30.17
C CYS A 538 12.94 21.22 -30.60
N GLU A 539 13.65 22.30 -30.25
CA GLU A 539 13.32 23.68 -30.63
C GLU A 539 13.87 24.07 -32.01
N GLN A 540 14.48 23.14 -32.76
CA GLN A 540 15.08 23.36 -34.09
C GLN A 540 16.11 24.50 -34.12
N LYS A 541 16.81 24.73 -33.00
CA LYS A 541 17.89 25.72 -32.89
C LYS A 541 19.24 25.17 -33.36
N ILE A 542 19.41 23.86 -33.32
CA ILE A 542 20.55 23.14 -33.85
C ILE A 542 20.07 21.89 -34.59
N GLU A 543 20.86 21.43 -35.55
CA GLU A 543 20.60 20.18 -36.26
C GLU A 543 20.98 18.96 -35.40
N PRO A 544 20.28 17.82 -35.51
CA PRO A 544 20.62 16.59 -34.79
C PRO A 544 22.08 16.13 -34.98
N GLN A 545 22.72 16.44 -36.11
CA GLN A 545 24.12 16.06 -36.34
C GLN A 545 25.09 16.68 -35.32
N VAL A 546 24.77 17.88 -34.81
CA VAL A 546 25.65 18.66 -33.93
C VAL A 546 25.93 17.94 -32.61
N PHE A 547 24.93 17.28 -31.99
CA PHE A 547 25.17 16.61 -30.71
C PHE A 547 26.08 15.38 -30.88
N LEU A 548 26.04 14.69 -32.04
CA LEU A 548 26.93 13.57 -32.31
C LEU A 548 28.38 14.01 -32.45
N GLU A 549 28.62 15.16 -33.11
CA GLU A 549 29.95 15.76 -33.24
C GLU A 549 30.53 16.17 -31.88
N ASN A 550 29.66 16.61 -30.97
CA ASN A 550 30.05 17.03 -29.62
C ASN A 550 30.30 15.86 -28.65
N LEU A 551 29.94 14.61 -28.98
CA LEU A 551 30.09 13.46 -28.08
C LEU A 551 31.52 13.27 -27.56
N SER A 552 32.53 13.49 -28.42
CA SER A 552 33.94 13.32 -28.06
C SER A 552 34.43 14.35 -27.04
N ASN A 553 33.76 15.51 -26.96
CA ASN A 553 34.06 16.61 -26.06
C ASN A 553 33.23 16.54 -24.76
N HIS A 554 32.51 15.45 -24.51
CA HIS A 554 31.66 15.31 -23.34
C HIS A 554 32.49 15.41 -22.03
N PRO A 555 32.09 16.22 -21.02
CA PRO A 555 32.85 16.49 -19.79
C PRO A 555 33.34 15.25 -19.03
N GLU A 556 32.60 14.15 -19.11
CA GLU A 556 32.99 12.84 -18.54
C GLU A 556 34.40 12.39 -18.98
N PHE A 557 34.85 12.70 -20.20
CA PHE A 557 36.19 12.33 -20.68
C PHE A 557 37.30 13.23 -20.13
N SER A 558 36.96 14.40 -19.59
CA SER A 558 37.90 15.33 -18.98
C SER A 558 38.03 15.15 -17.46
N ARG A 559 37.18 14.33 -16.84
CA ARG A 559 37.25 14.04 -15.40
C ARG A 559 38.49 13.22 -15.07
N LYS A 560 39.28 13.65 -14.09
CA LYS A 560 40.44 12.88 -13.59
C LYS A 560 39.95 11.49 -13.17
N GLN A 561 40.61 10.44 -13.65
CA GLN A 561 40.33 9.08 -13.18
C GLN A 561 40.45 9.04 -11.66
N PRO A 562 39.53 8.35 -10.95
CA PRO A 562 39.69 8.15 -9.52
C PRO A 562 41.05 7.50 -9.28
N LYS A 563 41.83 8.06 -8.35
CA LYS A 563 43.07 7.42 -7.90
C LYS A 563 42.67 6.02 -7.41
N GLN A 564 43.21 5.00 -8.06
CA GLN A 564 43.03 3.59 -7.68
C GLN A 564 43.43 3.35 -6.24
#